data_AF-A0A7X7I8J4-F1
#
_entry.id   AF-A0A7X7I8J4-F1
#
_cell.length_a   1.000
_cell.length_b   1.000
_cell.length_c   1.000
_cell.angle_alpha   90.00
_cell.angle_beta   90.00
_cell.angle_gamma   90.00
#
_symmetry.space_group_name_H-M   'P 1'
#
loop_
_entity.id
_entity.type
_entity.pdbx_description
1 polymer ?
#
loop_
_entity_poly.entity_id
_entity_poly.type
_entity_poly.pdbx_seq_one_letter_code
_entity_poly.pdbx_strand_id
1 'polypeptide(L)'
;MQLPKSRRRQKLREKRCQYPGCGKIFFGIHISKYCPEHRQDRYRIRKRTKPEDVNIKNQTFKHNYTEVVTMVMNCALEGCDHQFEVKIYPRQFIYPKYCPEHRNEYKRIRHLQLIGRDDLIEQMKSESESFEIEPGVEGEKENVDVDIIDDVA
;
A
#
# COMPACT_ATOMS: atom_id res chain seq x y z
N MET A 1 7.58 -32.94 37.10
CA MET A 1 6.39 -32.13 36.75
C MET A 1 6.86 -30.80 36.18
N GLN A 2 6.56 -30.49 34.92
CA GLN A 2 7.00 -29.24 34.29
C GLN A 2 5.99 -28.14 34.62
N LEU A 3 6.41 -27.11 35.38
CA LEU A 3 5.53 -25.97 35.68
C LEU A 3 5.16 -25.25 34.36
N PRO A 4 3.88 -24.92 34.16
CA PRO A 4 3.45 -24.24 32.94
C PRO A 4 4.15 -22.89 32.83
N LYS A 5 4.81 -22.65 31.69
CA LYS A 5 5.52 -21.40 31.39
C LYS A 5 4.53 -20.23 31.47
N SER A 6 4.58 -19.45 32.54
CA SER A 6 3.72 -18.28 32.71
C SER A 6 4.06 -17.25 31.63
N ARG A 7 3.07 -16.82 30.85
CA ARG A 7 3.26 -15.76 29.85
C ARG A 7 3.59 -14.46 30.59
N ARG A 8 4.73 -13.84 30.24
CA ARG A 8 5.17 -12.56 30.82
C ARG A 8 4.09 -11.50 30.60
N ARG A 9 3.58 -10.91 31.68
CA ARG A 9 2.60 -9.82 31.61
C ARG A 9 3.22 -8.61 30.89
N GLN A 10 2.49 -8.04 29.95
CA GLN A 10 2.94 -6.85 29.24
C GLN A 10 2.88 -5.62 30.17
N LYS A 11 3.94 -4.80 30.16
CA LYS A 11 3.98 -3.56 30.96
C LYS A 11 3.08 -2.51 30.33
N LEU A 12 2.14 -1.98 31.10
CA LEU A 12 1.33 -0.84 30.71
C LEU A 12 2.14 0.45 30.92
N ARG A 13 2.00 1.39 29.99
CA ARG A 13 2.57 2.73 30.09
C ARG A 13 1.47 3.75 29.84
N GLU A 14 1.65 4.93 30.40
CA GLU A 14 0.82 6.09 30.08
C GLU A 14 1.06 6.49 28.62
N LYS A 15 -0.02 6.63 27.86
CA LYS A 15 -0.01 7.04 26.46
C LYS A 15 -1.14 8.03 26.21
N ARG A 16 -0.97 8.89 25.21
CA ARG A 16 -2.01 9.83 24.75
C ARG A 16 -2.71 9.27 23.51
N CYS A 17 -4.03 9.40 23.45
CA CYS A 17 -4.82 8.96 22.31
C CYS A 17 -4.49 9.78 21.06
N GLN A 18 -4.19 9.08 19.96
CA GLN A 18 -3.89 9.67 18.64
C GLN A 18 -5.13 9.90 17.76
N TYR A 19 -6.34 9.75 18.31
CA TYR A 19 -7.56 10.01 17.54
C TYR A 19 -7.73 11.53 17.38
N PRO A 20 -8.06 12.04 16.17
CA PRO A 20 -8.26 13.47 15.94
C PRO A 20 -9.26 14.06 16.95
N GLY A 21 -8.84 15.06 17.72
CA GLY A 21 -9.69 15.74 18.72
C GLY A 21 -9.88 15.03 20.07
N CYS A 22 -9.30 13.84 20.32
CA CYS A 22 -9.52 13.14 21.59
C CYS A 22 -8.55 13.55 22.71
N GLY A 23 -7.23 13.42 22.48
CA GLY A 23 -6.19 13.80 23.45
C GLY A 23 -6.19 13.08 24.81
N LYS A 24 -7.12 12.16 25.10
CA LYS A 24 -7.24 11.46 26.40
C LYS A 24 -5.99 10.64 26.73
N ILE A 25 -5.55 10.69 27.99
CA ILE A 25 -4.45 9.87 28.52
C ILE A 25 -5.02 8.50 28.92
N PHE A 26 -4.34 7.42 28.55
CA PHE A 26 -4.74 6.05 28.85
C PHE A 26 -3.53 5.15 29.10
N PHE A 27 -3.73 4.06 29.84
CA PHE A 27 -2.70 3.06 30.08
C PHE A 27 -2.77 1.98 28.99
N GLY A 28 -1.73 1.87 28.18
CA GLY A 28 -1.69 0.98 27.03
C GLY A 28 -0.37 0.24 26.89
N ILE A 29 -0.37 -0.79 26.04
CA ILE A 29 0.84 -1.47 25.62
C ILE A 29 1.52 -0.67 24.50
N HIS A 30 2.77 -1.00 24.16
CA HIS A 30 3.55 -0.20 23.21
C HIS A 30 2.85 0.01 21.86
N ILE A 31 2.05 -0.95 21.39
CA ILE A 31 1.26 -0.85 20.14
C ILE A 31 -0.04 -0.04 20.26
N SER A 32 -0.52 0.26 21.46
CA SER A 32 -1.81 0.94 21.63
C SER A 32 -1.69 2.42 21.23
N LYS A 33 -2.44 2.85 20.23
CA LYS A 33 -2.48 4.24 19.72
C LYS A 33 -3.71 5.03 20.19
N TYR A 34 -4.80 4.33 20.44
CA TYR A 34 -6.11 4.91 20.75
C TYR A 34 -6.60 4.48 22.14
N CYS A 35 -7.38 5.33 22.80
CA CYS A 35 -8.04 5.02 24.06
C CYS A 35 -9.12 3.93 23.86
N PRO A 36 -9.67 3.34 24.94
CA PRO A 36 -10.66 2.25 24.84
C PRO A 36 -11.90 2.58 23.99
N GLU A 37 -12.29 3.85 23.97
CA GLU A 37 -13.39 4.38 23.16
C GLU A 37 -13.05 4.37 21.67
N HIS A 38 -11.97 5.06 21.27
CA HIS A 38 -11.53 5.16 19.87
C HIS A 38 -10.81 3.92 19.32
N ARG A 39 -10.62 2.88 20.14
CA ARG A 39 -10.14 1.57 19.69
C ARG A 39 -11.24 0.77 18.98
N GLN A 40 -12.50 1.13 19.20
CA GLN A 40 -13.64 0.42 18.61
C GLN A 40 -13.67 0.58 17.08
N ASP A 41 -14.17 -0.44 16.38
CA ASP A 41 -14.23 -0.47 14.91
C ASP A 41 -15.03 0.70 14.31
N ARG A 42 -15.99 1.27 15.07
CA ARG A 42 -16.80 2.43 14.66
C ARG A 42 -15.95 3.68 14.41
N TYR A 43 -14.87 3.86 15.15
CA TYR A 43 -13.96 5.01 15.03
C TYR A 43 -12.73 4.68 14.17
N ARG A 44 -12.72 3.52 13.50
CA ARG A 44 -11.61 3.14 12.63
C ARG A 44 -11.66 3.92 11.33
N ILE A 45 -10.76 4.89 11.19
CA ILE A 45 -10.56 5.63 9.94
C ILE A 45 -10.12 4.65 8.84
N ARG A 46 -10.99 4.41 7.85
CA ARG A 46 -10.68 3.59 6.68
C ARG A 46 -10.02 4.46 5.63
N LYS A 47 -8.68 4.41 5.54
CA LYS A 47 -7.98 4.98 4.39
C LYS A 47 -8.22 4.06 3.19
N ARG A 48 -8.95 4.54 2.18
CA ARG A 48 -9.00 3.88 0.88
C ARG A 48 -7.66 4.17 0.19
N THR A 49 -6.86 3.14 -0.04
CA THR A 49 -5.72 3.27 -0.95
C THR A 49 -6.27 3.52 -2.34
N LYS A 50 -5.77 4.55 -3.03
CA LYS A 50 -6.10 4.77 -4.44
C LYS A 50 -5.67 3.52 -5.22
N PRO A 51 -6.49 2.99 -6.15
CA PRO A 51 -6.07 1.88 -6.98
C PRO A 51 -4.86 2.31 -7.81
N GLU A 52 -3.77 1.55 -7.73
CA GLU A 52 -2.58 1.76 -8.57
C GLU A 52 -2.86 1.30 -10.00
N ASP A 53 -2.33 2.02 -10.98
CA ASP A 53 -2.35 1.57 -12.36
C ASP A 53 -1.48 0.32 -12.53
N VAL A 54 -2.06 -0.71 -13.14
CA VAL A 54 -1.42 -2.03 -13.29
C VAL A 54 -0.13 -1.94 -14.13
N ASN A 55 -0.05 -0.95 -15.02
CA ASN A 55 1.06 -0.72 -15.94
C ASN A 55 2.34 -0.15 -15.30
N ILE A 56 2.27 0.31 -14.05
CA ILE A 56 3.44 0.88 -13.36
C ILE A 56 4.48 -0.23 -13.09
N LYS A 57 4.02 -1.38 -12.58
CA LYS A 57 4.91 -2.49 -12.19
C LYS A 57 4.92 -3.64 -13.19
N ASN A 58 3.82 -3.82 -13.91
CA ASN A 58 3.63 -4.90 -14.87
C ASN A 58 3.49 -4.35 -16.29
N GLN A 59 3.55 -5.24 -17.26
CA GLN A 59 3.22 -4.92 -18.65
C GLN A 59 1.90 -5.58 -19.01
N THR A 60 1.07 -4.87 -19.78
CA THR A 60 -0.11 -5.46 -20.40
C THR A 60 0.22 -6.01 -21.77
N PHE A 61 0.03 -7.31 -21.96
CA PHE A 61 0.20 -7.99 -23.24
C PHE A 61 -1.14 -8.59 -23.66
N LYS A 62 -1.79 -8.00 -24.67
CA LYS A 62 -3.07 -8.46 -25.20
C LYS A 62 -2.84 -9.58 -26.21
N HIS A 63 -3.45 -10.73 -26.00
CA HIS A 63 -3.35 -11.89 -26.88
C HIS A 63 -4.67 -12.67 -26.93
N ASN A 64 -4.83 -13.50 -27.95
CA ASN A 64 -6.02 -14.34 -28.15
C ASN A 64 -5.74 -15.85 -27.99
N TYR A 65 -4.64 -16.23 -27.32
CA TYR A 65 -4.31 -17.63 -27.09
C TYR A 65 -5.41 -18.37 -26.34
N THR A 66 -5.70 -19.58 -26.81
CA THR A 66 -6.66 -20.53 -26.23
C THR A 66 -5.99 -21.53 -25.29
N GLU A 67 -4.69 -21.70 -25.41
CA GLU A 67 -3.86 -22.62 -24.61
C GLU A 67 -2.76 -21.87 -23.87
N VAL A 68 -2.13 -22.53 -22.89
CA VAL A 68 -1.03 -21.94 -22.13
C VAL A 68 0.24 -22.01 -22.98
N VAL A 69 0.82 -20.85 -23.30
CA VAL A 69 2.02 -20.74 -24.13
C VAL A 69 3.17 -20.21 -23.29
N THR A 70 4.35 -20.80 -23.41
CA THR A 70 5.59 -20.25 -22.84
C THR A 70 6.24 -19.32 -23.84
N MET A 71 6.45 -18.06 -23.45
CA MET A 71 7.08 -17.05 -24.30
C MET A 71 8.29 -16.45 -23.60
N VAL A 72 9.32 -16.14 -24.37
CA VAL A 72 10.52 -15.46 -23.86
C VAL A 72 10.31 -13.96 -24.00
N MET A 73 10.48 -13.24 -22.89
CA MET A 73 10.36 -11.78 -22.81
C MET A 73 11.69 -11.17 -22.36
N ASN A 74 11.95 -9.95 -22.82
CA ASN A 74 13.13 -9.18 -22.42
C ASN A 74 12.82 -8.29 -21.21
N CYS A 75 13.81 -8.05 -20.37
CA CYS A 75 13.70 -7.09 -19.29
C CYS A 75 13.53 -5.67 -19.85
N ALA A 76 12.52 -4.93 -19.41
CA ALA A 76 12.33 -3.54 -19.81
C ALA A 76 13.19 -2.55 -18.98
N LEU A 77 14.24 -3.03 -18.29
CA LEU A 77 15.14 -2.16 -17.53
C LEU A 77 16.30 -1.77 -18.44
N GLU A 78 16.60 -0.49 -18.52
CA GLU A 78 17.69 -0.01 -19.36
C GLU A 78 19.04 -0.57 -18.88
N GLY A 79 19.82 -1.09 -19.84
CA GLY A 79 21.09 -1.76 -19.55
C GLY A 79 20.95 -3.16 -18.96
N CYS A 80 19.78 -3.80 -19.08
CA CYS A 80 19.60 -5.21 -18.75
C CYS A 80 19.11 -6.00 -19.98
N ASP A 81 19.97 -6.85 -20.52
CA ASP A 81 19.65 -7.69 -21.69
C ASP A 81 19.16 -9.10 -21.32
N HIS A 82 18.83 -9.34 -20.04
CA HIS A 82 18.32 -10.63 -19.59
C HIS A 82 16.95 -10.94 -20.19
N GLN A 83 16.86 -12.12 -20.78
CA GLN A 83 15.62 -12.72 -21.25
C GLN A 83 15.08 -13.70 -20.20
N PHE A 84 13.76 -13.79 -20.08
CA PHE A 84 13.12 -14.68 -19.13
C PHE A 84 11.83 -15.28 -19.68
N GLU A 85 11.52 -16.48 -19.25
CA GLU A 85 10.34 -17.21 -19.68
C GLU A 85 9.10 -16.79 -18.88
N VAL A 86 8.01 -16.54 -19.61
CA VAL A 86 6.71 -16.20 -19.05
C VAL A 86 5.67 -17.17 -19.60
N LYS A 87 4.91 -17.79 -18.68
CA LYS A 87 3.73 -18.59 -19.05
C LYS A 87 2.55 -17.66 -19.26
N ILE A 88 2.04 -17.66 -20.48
CA ILE A 88 0.93 -16.84 -20.95
C ILE A 88 -0.34 -17.66 -20.84
N TYR A 89 -1.29 -17.18 -20.04
CA TYR A 89 -2.55 -17.87 -19.76
C TYR A 89 -3.70 -17.23 -20.55
N PRO A 90 -4.65 -18.02 -21.10
CA PRO A 90 -5.83 -17.48 -21.74
C PRO A 90 -6.59 -16.51 -20.83
N ARG A 91 -7.06 -15.39 -21.40
CA ARG A 91 -7.82 -14.33 -20.71
C ARG A 91 -7.04 -13.57 -19.61
N GLN A 92 -5.74 -13.80 -19.45
CA GLN A 92 -4.87 -12.99 -18.59
C GLN A 92 -4.02 -12.06 -19.44
N PHE A 93 -3.99 -10.77 -19.12
CA PHE A 93 -3.23 -9.79 -19.91
C PHE A 93 -2.09 -9.14 -19.16
N ILE A 94 -1.90 -9.46 -17.87
CA ILE A 94 -0.93 -8.80 -17.00
C ILE A 94 0.23 -9.74 -16.76
N TYR A 95 1.43 -9.29 -17.13
CA TYR A 95 2.65 -10.07 -17.08
C TYR A 95 3.83 -9.26 -16.49
N PRO A 96 4.88 -9.91 -15.98
CA PRO A 96 6.05 -9.22 -15.45
C PRO A 96 6.73 -8.39 -16.55
N LYS A 97 7.04 -7.13 -16.24
CA LYS A 97 7.79 -6.20 -17.10
C LYS A 97 9.31 -6.36 -16.97
N TYR A 98 9.77 -6.88 -15.84
CA TYR A 98 11.18 -7.00 -15.48
C TYR A 98 11.56 -8.45 -15.20
N CYS A 99 12.83 -8.79 -15.44
CA CYS A 99 13.36 -10.12 -15.16
C CYS A 99 13.39 -10.42 -13.64
N PRO A 100 13.60 -11.68 -13.22
CA PRO A 100 13.66 -12.06 -11.80
C PRO A 100 14.69 -11.29 -10.98
N GLU A 101 15.78 -10.85 -11.61
CA GLU A 101 16.81 -10.03 -10.96
C GLU A 101 16.33 -8.60 -10.71
N HIS A 102 15.47 -8.06 -11.57
CA HIS A 102 15.00 -6.67 -11.53
C HIS A 102 13.53 -6.52 -11.12
N ARG A 103 12.92 -7.59 -10.57
CA ARG A 103 11.51 -7.57 -10.14
C ARG A 103 11.25 -6.62 -8.97
N ASN A 104 12.25 -6.43 -8.10
CA ASN A 104 12.17 -5.54 -6.96
C ASN A 104 12.71 -4.15 -7.33
N GLU A 105 12.03 -3.11 -6.90
CA GLU A 105 12.39 -1.71 -7.16
C GLU A 105 13.80 -1.38 -6.67
N TYR A 106 14.16 -1.83 -5.46
CA TYR A 106 15.52 -1.67 -4.93
C TYR A 106 16.59 -2.24 -5.87
N LYS A 107 16.33 -3.41 -6.46
CA LYS A 107 17.28 -4.04 -7.39
C LYS A 107 17.38 -3.27 -8.71
N ARG A 108 16.27 -2.67 -9.18
CA ARG A 108 16.27 -1.78 -10.36
C ARG A 108 17.13 -0.55 -10.11
N ILE A 109 16.89 0.14 -8.99
CA ILE A 109 17.65 1.34 -8.61
C ILE A 109 19.13 1.00 -8.48
N ARG A 110 19.48 -0.11 -7.82
CA ARG A 110 20.88 -0.54 -7.67
C ARG A 110 21.55 -0.82 -9.03
N HIS A 111 20.84 -1.41 -9.98
CA HIS A 111 21.37 -1.64 -11.32
C HIS A 111 21.63 -0.33 -12.07
N LEU A 112 20.67 0.60 -12.00
CA LEU A 112 20.82 1.93 -12.60
C LEU A 112 21.97 2.74 -11.98
N GLN A 113 22.19 2.60 -10.66
CA GLN A 113 23.34 3.20 -9.97
C GLN A 113 24.67 2.65 -10.48
N LEU A 114 24.74 1.35 -10.78
CA LEU A 114 25.96 0.74 -11.35
C LEU A 114 26.25 1.21 -12.77
N ILE A 115 25.20 1.51 -13.55
CA ILE A 115 25.32 2.07 -14.91
C ILE A 115 25.61 3.57 -14.87
N GLY A 116 25.31 4.26 -13.77
CA GLY A 116 25.46 5.70 -13.63
C GLY A 116 24.35 6.51 -14.32
N ARG A 117 23.13 5.96 -14.41
CA ARG A 117 21.96 6.67 -14.95
C ARG A 117 21.09 7.23 -13.84
N ASP A 118 21.52 8.34 -13.25
CA ASP A 118 20.82 9.01 -12.16
C ASP A 118 19.47 9.61 -12.61
N ASP A 119 19.36 10.05 -13.88
CA ASP A 119 18.13 10.60 -14.46
C ASP A 119 16.93 9.63 -14.35
N LEU A 120 17.17 8.34 -14.58
CA LEU A 120 16.13 7.30 -14.49
C LEU A 120 15.76 6.97 -13.05
N ILE A 121 16.71 7.11 -12.13
CA ILE A 121 16.48 6.88 -10.70
C ILE A 121 15.54 7.96 -10.17
N GLU A 122 15.73 9.21 -10.58
CA GLU A 122 14.85 10.31 -10.20
C GLU A 122 13.43 10.14 -10.77
N GLN A 123 13.30 9.69 -12.02
CA GLN A 123 12.00 9.33 -12.60
C GLN A 123 11.30 8.22 -11.81
N MET A 124 12.00 7.13 -11.48
CA MET A 124 11.42 6.05 -10.68
C MET A 124 11.05 6.47 -9.25
N LYS A 125 11.81 7.39 -8.64
CA LYS A 125 11.52 7.95 -7.33
C LYS A 125 10.32 8.89 -7.35
N SER A 126 10.22 9.76 -8.34
CA SER A 126 9.06 10.66 -8.49
C SER A 126 7.75 9.90 -8.78
N GLU A 127 7.80 8.83 -9.58
CA GLU A 127 6.67 7.93 -9.78
C GLU A 127 6.25 7.19 -8.50
N SER A 128 7.17 6.98 -7.55
CA SER A 128 6.87 6.35 -6.25
C SER A 128 6.48 7.35 -5.14
N GLU A 129 7.00 8.59 -5.18
CA GLU A 129 6.78 9.65 -4.19
C GLU A 129 5.53 10.50 -4.44
N SER A 130 4.98 10.51 -5.65
CA SER A 130 3.68 11.15 -5.96
C SER A 130 2.47 10.56 -5.19
N PHE A 131 2.74 9.70 -4.20
CA PHE A 131 1.76 9.00 -3.37
C PHE A 131 1.75 9.42 -1.89
N GLU A 132 2.60 10.37 -1.45
CA GLU A 132 2.42 10.99 -0.14
C GLU A 132 1.26 11.99 -0.18
N ILE A 133 0.13 11.56 0.39
CA ILE A 133 -1.11 12.32 0.48
C ILE A 133 -0.88 13.66 1.19
N GLU A 134 -1.11 14.77 0.48
CA GLU A 134 -1.31 16.08 1.11
C GLU A 134 -2.38 15.97 2.21
N PRO A 135 -2.14 16.49 3.42
CA PRO A 135 -3.18 16.57 4.43
C PRO A 135 -4.27 17.49 3.89
N GLY A 136 -5.43 16.92 3.53
CA GLY A 136 -6.54 17.62 2.92
C GLY A 136 -6.86 18.93 3.62
N VAL A 137 -6.61 20.03 2.91
CA VAL A 137 -7.16 21.34 3.22
C VAL A 137 -8.52 21.42 2.53
N GLU A 138 -9.54 21.60 3.38
CA GLU A 138 -10.83 22.26 3.11
C GLU A 138 -11.76 21.64 2.04
N GLY A 139 -12.79 20.95 2.55
CA GLY A 139 -14.03 20.66 1.84
C GLY A 139 -15.20 21.09 2.72
N GLU A 140 -15.56 22.36 2.54
CA GLU A 140 -16.86 23.04 2.70
C GLU A 140 -17.93 22.44 3.65
N LYS A 141 -18.33 23.31 4.59
CA LYS A 141 -19.54 23.16 5.39
C LYS A 141 -20.76 23.27 4.49
N GLU A 142 -21.44 22.17 4.24
CA GLU A 142 -22.87 22.20 3.89
C GLU A 142 -23.67 21.96 5.17
N ASN A 143 -24.23 23.05 5.70
CA ASN A 143 -25.31 23.01 6.67
C ASN A 143 -26.52 22.36 5.97
N VAL A 144 -26.90 21.16 6.40
CA VAL A 144 -28.23 20.64 6.12
C VAL A 144 -29.02 20.78 7.41
N ASP A 145 -29.77 21.88 7.50
CA ASP A 145 -30.85 22.04 8.45
C ASP A 145 -31.89 20.96 8.15
N VAL A 146 -32.05 20.00 9.06
CA VAL A 146 -33.13 19.02 9.01
C VAL A 146 -34.18 19.47 10.01
N ASP A 147 -35.22 20.13 9.51
CA ASP A 147 -36.42 20.48 10.26
C ASP A 147 -37.04 19.22 10.86
N ILE A 148 -37.22 19.25 12.18
CA ILE A 148 -37.96 18.25 12.96
C ILE A 148 -39.45 18.46 12.65
N ILE A 149 -40.06 17.51 11.93
CA ILE A 149 -41.52 17.39 11.86
C ILE A 149 -41.90 16.35 12.91
N ASP A 150 -42.46 16.83 14.03
CA ASP A 150 -43.15 16.01 15.03
C ASP A 150 -44.49 15.54 14.44
N ASP A 151 -44.61 14.25 14.18
CA ASP A 151 -45.90 13.56 14.08
C ASP A 151 -45.96 12.50 15.20
N VAL A 152 -46.57 12.88 16.31
CA VAL A 152 -46.99 11.98 17.39
C VAL A 152 -48.42 11.52 17.08
N ALA A 153 -48.59 10.21 16.94
CA ALA A 153 -49.88 9.52 16.93
C ALA A 153 -50.44 9.34 18.35
#